data_AF-A0A6B2H1T5-F1
#
_entry.id   AF-A0A6B2H1T5-F1
#
_cell.length_a   1.000
_cell.length_b   1.000
_cell.length_c   1.000
_cell.angle_alpha   90.00
_cell.angle_beta   90.00
_cell.angle_gamma   90.00
#
_symmetry.space_group_name_H-M   'P 1'
#
loop_
_entity.id
_entity.type
_entity.pdbx_description
1 polymer ?
#
loop_
_entity_poly.entity_id
_entity_poly.type
_entity_poly.pdbx_seq_one_letter_code
_entity_poly.pdbx_strand_id
1 'polypeptide(L)'
;MKSVIISILSLVLLSCNNSNQSKDTIASDFEKNPIDTVLVKIENKLNKSYEVGFYSKSFTYCWIAGPDTLDFKIGMTEHVRDSSVQLRVFHRNPILFSKALDKINESLPLIEQDFNLEKLGYLHFESPIFYKDMTVELSKSYENQFGKKNISYKQLNVFLMNSWLEKKVGTFLNQFTKSTRRYAIEKFHLLEKENYKQYIPNSDLSDYPSFTIHGMGVSVIINE
;
A
#
# COMPACT_ATOMS: atom_id res chain seq x y z
N MET A 1 37.68 35.49 -67.91
CA MET A 1 38.69 34.65 -68.59
C MET A 1 38.33 33.18 -68.36
N LYS A 2 38.07 32.46 -69.47
CA LYS A 2 38.21 31.00 -69.76
C LYS A 2 37.93 30.01 -68.60
N SER A 3 36.80 29.28 -68.62
CA SER A 3 36.64 27.91 -69.19
C SER A 3 37.64 26.92 -68.57
N VAL A 4 37.24 25.76 -68.01
CA VAL A 4 36.77 24.59 -68.75
C VAL A 4 36.15 23.56 -67.77
N ILE A 5 35.02 23.00 -68.20
CA ILE A 5 34.31 21.81 -67.68
C ILE A 5 35.12 20.56 -68.04
N ILE A 6 35.20 19.54 -67.17
CA ILE A 6 35.15 18.12 -67.58
C ILE A 6 34.55 17.29 -66.44
N SER A 7 33.41 16.69 -66.79
CA SER A 7 32.72 15.58 -66.11
C SER A 7 33.47 14.27 -66.29
N ILE A 8 33.45 13.39 -65.28
CA ILE A 8 33.39 11.94 -65.53
C ILE A 8 32.30 11.34 -64.64
N LEU A 9 31.18 11.06 -65.29
CA LEU A 9 30.15 10.12 -64.83
C LEU A 9 30.67 8.70 -65.06
N SER A 10 30.52 7.83 -64.07
CA SER A 10 30.32 6.41 -64.33
C SER A 10 29.28 5.88 -63.36
N LEU A 11 28.02 5.90 -63.82
CA LEU A 11 26.98 5.02 -63.34
C LEU A 11 27.37 3.58 -63.72
N VAL A 12 27.41 2.69 -62.74
CA VAL A 12 27.00 1.30 -62.95
C VAL A 12 25.97 0.99 -61.87
N LEU A 13 24.71 1.25 -62.22
CA LEU A 13 23.58 0.49 -61.69
C LEU A 13 23.53 -0.80 -62.49
N LEU A 14 23.59 -1.96 -61.85
CA LEU A 14 22.96 -3.21 -62.28
C LEU A 14 23.19 -4.27 -61.17
N SER A 15 22.27 -4.35 -60.21
CA SER A 15 21.37 -5.51 -60.08
C SER A 15 20.71 -5.49 -58.71
N CYS A 16 19.41 -5.21 -58.70
CA CYS A 16 18.54 -5.64 -57.63
C CYS A 16 18.60 -7.17 -57.55
N ASN A 17 18.84 -7.73 -56.37
CA ASN A 17 18.33 -9.04 -56.05
C ASN A 17 17.43 -8.88 -54.83
N ASN A 18 16.13 -9.03 -55.04
CA ASN A 18 15.13 -9.09 -53.98
C ASN A 18 15.32 -10.43 -53.25
N SER A 19 15.80 -10.38 -52.01
CA SER A 19 15.54 -11.43 -51.03
C SER A 19 15.08 -10.78 -49.73
N ASN A 20 13.80 -11.03 -49.41
CA ASN A 20 13.17 -10.68 -48.14
C ASN A 20 14.00 -11.20 -46.95
N GLN A 21 14.35 -10.31 -46.01
CA GLN A 21 14.39 -10.66 -44.58
C GLN A 21 14.41 -9.40 -43.70
N SER A 22 13.35 -9.33 -42.87
CA SER A 22 13.13 -8.56 -41.64
C SER A 22 13.68 -7.13 -41.50
N LYS A 23 12.74 -6.18 -41.41
CA LYS A 23 12.92 -4.95 -40.65
C LYS A 23 13.15 -5.32 -39.18
N ASP A 24 14.40 -5.22 -38.73
CA ASP A 24 14.66 -5.09 -37.29
C ASP A 24 14.17 -3.72 -36.86
N THR A 25 12.90 -3.71 -36.46
CA THR A 25 12.36 -2.69 -35.58
C THR A 25 13.12 -2.87 -34.28
N ILE A 26 14.05 -1.96 -33.99
CA ILE A 26 14.60 -1.81 -32.64
C ILE A 26 13.43 -1.36 -31.78
N ALA A 27 12.65 -2.35 -31.31
CA ALA A 27 11.83 -2.22 -30.14
C ALA A 27 12.82 -1.88 -29.02
N SER A 28 12.76 -0.65 -28.54
CA SER A 28 13.36 -0.30 -27.26
C SER A 28 12.58 -1.05 -26.20
N ASP A 29 12.94 -2.32 -25.98
CA ASP A 29 12.72 -2.98 -24.71
C ASP A 29 13.49 -2.16 -23.68
N PHE A 30 12.80 -1.19 -23.08
CA PHE A 30 13.10 -0.83 -21.71
C PHE A 30 12.77 -2.06 -20.87
N GLU A 31 13.69 -3.04 -20.87
CA GLU A 31 13.87 -3.90 -19.72
C GLU A 31 14.02 -2.95 -18.53
N LYS A 32 12.93 -2.79 -17.79
CA LYS A 32 13.00 -2.24 -16.43
C LYS A 32 13.87 -3.21 -15.67
N ASN A 33 15.17 -2.92 -15.59
CA ASN A 33 16.03 -3.53 -14.60
C ASN A 33 15.26 -3.49 -13.28
N PRO A 34 14.99 -4.65 -12.64
CA PRO A 34 14.32 -4.65 -11.35
C PRO A 34 15.19 -3.80 -10.43
N ILE A 35 14.65 -2.67 -9.98
CA ILE A 35 15.35 -1.85 -9.01
C ILE A 35 15.37 -2.68 -7.73
N ASP A 36 16.54 -3.14 -7.33
CA ASP A 36 16.72 -3.90 -6.10
C ASP A 36 16.19 -3.09 -4.92
N THR A 37 15.09 -3.56 -4.33
CA THR A 37 14.54 -2.96 -3.11
C THR A 37 15.07 -3.70 -1.90
N VAL A 38 15.60 -2.97 -0.92
CA VAL A 38 16.06 -3.55 0.35
C VAL A 38 15.12 -3.16 1.47
N LEU A 39 14.66 -4.13 2.25
CA LEU A 39 13.94 -3.88 3.50
C LEU A 39 14.93 -3.42 4.56
N VAL A 40 14.68 -2.24 5.14
CA VAL A 40 15.50 -1.69 6.21
C VAL A 40 14.69 -1.45 7.48
N LYS A 41 15.39 -1.48 8.61
CA LYS A 41 14.89 -1.08 9.93
C LYS A 41 15.48 0.28 10.30
N ILE A 42 14.63 1.16 10.83
CA ILE A 42 14.99 2.48 11.35
C ILE A 42 14.55 2.53 12.82
N GLU A 43 15.47 2.84 13.72
CA GLU A 43 15.15 3.08 15.12
C GLU A 43 14.60 4.51 15.30
N ASN A 44 13.40 4.61 15.85
CA ASN A 44 12.75 5.90 16.11
C ASN A 44 13.15 6.42 17.49
N LYS A 45 13.68 7.64 17.54
CA LYS A 45 13.93 8.32 18.80
C LYS A 45 12.60 8.63 19.49
N LEU A 46 12.38 8.04 20.67
CA LEU A 46 11.21 8.33 21.49
C LEU A 46 11.27 9.77 22.02
N ASN A 47 10.18 10.50 21.84
CA ASN A 47 10.05 11.85 22.32
C ASN A 47 9.99 11.88 23.86
N LYS A 48 10.94 12.58 24.47
CA LYS A 48 11.05 12.71 25.94
C LYS A 48 9.83 13.34 26.60
N SER A 49 9.08 14.18 25.88
CA SER A 49 7.97 14.93 26.45
C SER A 49 6.67 14.12 26.56
N TYR A 50 6.47 13.06 25.75
CA TYR A 50 5.20 12.33 25.74
C TYR A 50 5.28 10.85 25.35
N GLU A 51 6.45 10.29 25.00
CA GLU A 51 6.57 8.87 24.59
C GLU A 51 7.42 8.04 25.55
N VAL A 52 8.43 8.65 26.17
CA VAL A 52 9.42 7.94 27.03
C VAL A 52 8.80 7.30 28.30
N GLY A 53 7.54 7.62 28.63
CA GLY A 53 6.77 6.94 29.69
C GLY A 53 5.78 5.89 29.19
N PHE A 54 5.56 5.78 27.88
CA PHE A 54 4.55 4.89 27.29
C PHE A 54 5.18 3.76 26.49
N TYR A 55 6.24 4.05 25.74
CA TYR A 55 6.88 3.09 24.85
C TYR A 55 8.29 2.74 25.32
N SER A 56 8.63 1.45 25.30
CA SER A 56 9.99 0.95 25.57
C SER A 56 10.87 1.06 24.34
N LYS A 57 10.31 0.84 23.15
CA LYS A 57 10.98 0.96 21.85
C LYS A 57 9.99 1.26 20.73
N SER A 58 10.50 1.88 19.66
CA SER A 58 9.73 2.21 18.45
C SER A 58 10.63 2.07 17.23
N PHE A 59 10.25 1.21 16.28
CA PHE A 59 10.99 0.98 15.03
C PHE A 59 10.08 1.20 13.82
N THR A 60 10.68 1.61 12.71
CA THR A 60 10.02 1.69 11.40
C THR A 60 10.72 0.78 10.40
N TYR A 61 9.95 -0.05 9.72
CA TYR A 61 10.40 -0.93 8.65
C TYR A 61 9.88 -0.40 7.31
N CYS A 62 10.78 -0.26 6.35
CA CYS A 62 10.44 0.27 5.02
C CYS A 62 11.40 -0.24 3.95
N TRP A 63 10.96 -0.18 2.70
CA TRP A 63 11.78 -0.55 1.55
C TRP A 63 12.51 0.67 1.02
N ILE A 64 13.77 0.52 0.65
CA ILE A 64 14.57 1.54 -0.02
C ILE A 64 14.94 1.03 -1.41
N ALA A 65 14.81 1.91 -2.41
CA ALA A 65 15.22 1.70 -3.79
C ALA A 65 16.29 2.76 -4.13
N GLY A 66 17.56 2.38 -4.14
CA GLY A 66 18.66 3.35 -4.25
C GLY A 66 18.67 4.36 -3.08
N PRO A 67 18.59 5.68 -3.33
CA PRO A 67 18.48 6.68 -2.27
C PRO A 67 17.04 6.88 -1.75
N ASP A 68 16.03 6.35 -2.45
CA ASP A 68 14.63 6.68 -2.21
C ASP A 68 13.98 5.67 -1.25
N THR A 69 13.39 6.19 -0.16
CA THR A 69 12.51 5.39 0.68
C THR A 69 11.15 5.26 0.01
N LEU A 70 10.72 4.02 -0.23
CA LEU A 70 9.39 3.74 -0.76
C LEU A 70 8.31 4.23 0.21
N ASP A 71 7.15 4.57 -0.34
CA ASP A 71 6.07 5.22 0.39
C ASP A 71 5.49 4.39 1.55
N PHE A 72 5.50 3.07 1.41
CA PHE A 72 4.94 2.14 2.39
C PHE A 72 5.88 1.90 3.58
N LYS A 73 5.37 2.14 4.79
CA LYS A 73 6.10 1.99 6.04
C LYS A 73 5.29 1.23 7.07
N ILE A 74 5.98 0.45 7.90
CA ILE A 74 5.40 -0.28 9.03
C ILE A 74 6.06 0.24 10.30
N GLY A 75 5.29 0.89 11.17
CA GLY A 75 5.71 1.29 12.50
C GLY A 75 5.37 0.20 13.52
N MET A 76 6.33 -0.12 14.38
CA MET A 76 6.17 -1.03 15.51
C MET A 76 6.52 -0.31 16.80
N THR A 77 5.66 -0.42 17.82
CA THR A 77 5.93 0.13 19.16
C THR A 77 5.61 -0.90 20.23
N GLU A 78 6.42 -0.95 21.28
CA GLU A 78 6.18 -1.80 22.46
C GLU A 78 5.90 -0.91 23.67
N HIS A 79 4.88 -1.25 24.46
CA HIS A 79 4.51 -0.50 25.66
C HIS A 79 5.37 -0.88 26.87
N VAL A 80 5.76 0.12 27.68
CA VAL A 80 6.50 -0.12 28.93
C VAL A 80 5.66 -0.91 29.95
N ARG A 81 4.35 -0.63 30.02
CA ARG A 81 3.47 -1.13 31.08
C ARG A 81 3.30 -2.65 31.08
N ASP A 82 3.12 -3.24 29.91
CA ASP A 82 2.67 -4.63 29.74
C ASP A 82 3.38 -5.35 28.57
N SER A 83 4.35 -4.69 27.96
CA SER A 83 5.05 -5.15 26.75
C SER A 83 4.12 -5.42 25.57
N SER A 84 2.90 -4.87 25.57
CA SER A 84 2.01 -4.98 24.42
C SER A 84 2.62 -4.31 23.19
N VAL A 85 2.45 -4.95 22.04
CA VAL A 85 3.00 -4.54 20.76
C VAL A 85 1.90 -3.98 19.88
N GLN A 86 2.20 -2.88 19.21
CA GLN A 86 1.33 -2.25 18.21
C GLN A 86 2.02 -2.24 16.85
N LEU A 87 1.27 -2.55 15.80
CA LEU A 87 1.68 -2.39 14.41
C LEU A 87 0.84 -1.29 13.76
N ARG A 88 1.50 -0.37 13.05
CA ARG A 88 0.84 0.72 12.32
C ARG A 88 1.37 0.77 10.89
N VAL A 89 0.48 0.84 9.92
CA VAL A 89 0.82 0.96 8.52
C VAL A 89 0.66 2.42 8.08
N PHE A 90 1.66 2.95 7.40
CA PHE A 90 1.66 4.31 6.86
C PHE A 90 2.01 4.30 5.39
N HIS A 91 1.25 5.03 4.58
CA HIS A 91 1.49 5.26 3.16
C HIS A 91 0.66 6.45 2.69
N ARG A 92 1.10 7.12 1.63
CA ARG A 92 0.45 8.32 1.08
C ARG A 92 -0.32 8.03 -0.21
N ASN A 93 0.12 7.03 -0.97
CA ASN A 93 -0.49 6.64 -2.23
C ASN A 93 -1.37 5.42 -2.04
N PRO A 94 -2.57 5.36 -2.66
CA PRO A 94 -3.42 4.19 -2.56
C PRO A 94 -2.73 2.90 -3.02
N ILE A 95 -2.98 1.84 -2.28
CA ILE A 95 -2.50 0.48 -2.56
C ILE A 95 -3.67 -0.51 -2.44
N LEU A 96 -3.38 -1.79 -2.68
CA LEU A 96 -4.32 -2.86 -2.30
C LEU A 96 -4.06 -3.24 -0.83
N PHE A 97 -5.13 -3.45 -0.06
CA PHE A 97 -5.04 -3.96 1.31
C PHE A 97 -4.36 -5.33 1.34
N SER A 98 -4.67 -6.19 0.37
CA SER A 98 -3.96 -7.46 0.17
C SER A 98 -2.45 -7.27 0.03
N LYS A 99 -2.01 -6.27 -0.75
CA LYS A 99 -0.58 -5.93 -0.88
C LYS A 99 0.02 -5.33 0.39
N ALA A 100 -0.76 -4.59 1.17
CA ALA A 100 -0.33 -4.13 2.48
C ALA A 100 -0.05 -5.31 3.43
N LEU A 101 -0.94 -6.30 3.47
CA LEU A 101 -0.75 -7.53 4.26
C LEU A 101 0.43 -8.36 3.76
N ASP A 102 0.60 -8.50 2.43
CA ASP A 102 1.78 -9.16 1.85
C ASP A 102 3.07 -8.50 2.35
N LYS A 103 3.16 -7.16 2.29
CA LYS A 103 4.32 -6.42 2.78
C LYS A 103 4.55 -6.58 4.27
N ILE A 104 3.49 -6.60 5.08
CA ILE A 104 3.64 -6.88 6.51
C ILE A 104 4.24 -8.27 6.70
N ASN A 105 3.70 -9.30 6.02
CA ASN A 105 4.21 -10.66 6.09
C ASN A 105 5.70 -10.76 5.67
N GLU A 106 6.08 -10.09 4.57
CA GLU A 106 7.47 -10.01 4.11
C GLU A 106 8.41 -9.41 5.17
N SER A 107 7.90 -8.52 6.03
CA SER A 107 8.70 -7.87 7.07
C SER A 107 8.74 -8.62 8.41
N LEU A 108 7.87 -9.62 8.62
CA LEU A 108 7.78 -10.34 9.90
C LEU A 108 9.11 -10.95 10.36
N PRO A 109 9.93 -11.59 9.50
CA PRO A 109 11.19 -12.19 9.96
C PRO A 109 12.18 -11.17 10.56
N LEU A 110 12.09 -9.91 10.14
CA LEU A 110 12.89 -8.83 10.71
C LEU A 110 12.23 -8.24 11.96
N ILE A 111 10.90 -8.08 11.94
CA ILE A 111 10.12 -7.61 13.10
C ILE A 111 10.25 -8.54 14.30
N GLU A 112 10.23 -9.85 14.10
CA GLU A 112 10.29 -10.88 15.16
C GLU A 112 11.64 -10.92 15.89
N GLN A 113 12.71 -10.40 15.28
CA GLN A 113 14.00 -10.24 15.96
C GLN A 113 13.92 -9.17 17.06
N ASP A 114 12.97 -8.26 16.94
CA ASP A 114 12.86 -7.06 17.75
C ASP A 114 11.65 -7.07 18.68
N PHE A 115 10.55 -7.72 18.30
CA PHE A 115 9.27 -7.68 19.01
C PHE A 115 8.72 -9.08 19.25
N ASN A 116 8.16 -9.33 20.44
CA ASN A 116 7.37 -10.53 20.69
C ASN A 116 5.97 -10.35 20.09
N LEU A 117 5.69 -10.99 18.95
CA LEU A 117 4.39 -10.91 18.28
C LEU A 117 3.27 -11.66 19.02
N GLU A 118 3.58 -12.51 20.00
CA GLU A 118 2.56 -13.02 20.93
C GLU A 118 1.94 -11.89 21.77
N LYS A 119 2.63 -10.76 21.91
CA LYS A 119 2.15 -9.54 22.58
C LYS A 119 1.48 -8.55 21.64
N LEU A 120 1.29 -8.88 20.35
CA LEU A 120 0.58 -8.03 19.40
C LEU A 120 -0.87 -7.85 19.83
N GLY A 121 -1.21 -6.62 20.23
CA GLY A 121 -2.54 -6.26 20.75
C GLY A 121 -3.33 -5.31 19.85
N TYR A 122 -2.67 -4.68 18.89
CA TYR A 122 -3.27 -3.60 18.09
C TYR A 122 -2.67 -3.50 16.69
N LEU A 123 -3.53 -3.38 15.68
CA LEU A 123 -3.17 -2.98 14.31
C LEU A 123 -3.83 -1.65 13.97
N HIS A 124 -3.12 -0.80 13.24
CA HIS A 124 -3.68 0.38 12.60
C HIS A 124 -3.35 0.40 11.11
N PHE A 125 -4.38 0.62 10.31
CA PHE A 125 -4.26 0.86 8.88
C PHE A 125 -4.76 2.26 8.57
N GLU A 126 -4.26 2.82 7.47
CA GLU A 126 -4.75 4.10 6.95
C GLU A 126 -6.26 4.05 6.65
N SER A 127 -6.82 5.21 6.32
CA SER A 127 -8.25 5.29 5.99
C SER A 127 -8.63 4.34 4.84
N PRO A 128 -9.82 3.69 4.85
CA PRO A 128 -10.19 2.69 3.86
C PRO A 128 -10.01 3.13 2.40
N ILE A 129 -10.22 4.42 2.09
CA ILE A 129 -10.07 4.99 0.74
C ILE A 129 -8.66 4.77 0.13
N PHE A 130 -7.64 4.64 0.97
CA PHE A 130 -6.27 4.34 0.53
C PHE A 130 -6.06 2.86 0.17
N TYR A 131 -7.07 2.02 0.38
CA TYR A 131 -7.05 0.60 0.06
C TYR A 131 -8.16 0.26 -0.94
N LYS A 132 -7.83 0.16 -2.23
CA LYS A 132 -8.83 0.06 -3.31
C LYS A 132 -9.74 -1.17 -3.18
N ASP A 133 -9.18 -2.35 -2.95
CA ASP A 133 -9.93 -3.60 -2.76
C ASP A 133 -10.81 -3.56 -1.50
N MET A 134 -10.29 -3.07 -0.38
CA MET A 134 -11.07 -2.87 0.84
C MET A 134 -12.24 -1.89 0.61
N THR A 135 -11.97 -0.76 -0.05
CA THR A 135 -12.97 0.27 -0.38
C THR A 135 -14.12 -0.35 -1.19
N VAL A 136 -13.80 -1.08 -2.26
CA VAL A 136 -14.80 -1.70 -3.13
C VAL A 136 -15.65 -2.72 -2.37
N GLU A 137 -15.01 -3.66 -1.67
CA GLU A 137 -15.71 -4.75 -0.97
C GLU A 137 -16.57 -4.21 0.18
N LEU A 138 -16.01 -3.32 1.02
CA LEU A 138 -16.76 -2.76 2.15
C LEU A 138 -17.92 -1.88 1.70
N SER A 139 -17.74 -1.04 0.67
CA SER A 139 -18.82 -0.16 0.21
C SER A 139 -19.99 -0.95 -0.37
N LYS A 140 -19.70 -2.00 -1.15
CA LYS A 140 -20.71 -2.92 -1.67
C LYS A 140 -21.47 -3.64 -0.54
N SER A 141 -20.76 -4.23 0.41
CA SER A 141 -21.39 -4.93 1.54
C SER A 141 -22.18 -3.96 2.44
N TYR A 142 -21.68 -2.75 2.64
CA TYR A 142 -22.35 -1.72 3.43
C TYR A 142 -23.64 -1.26 2.77
N GLU A 143 -23.61 -0.96 1.47
CA GLU A 143 -24.80 -0.56 0.71
C GLU A 143 -25.89 -1.62 0.75
N ASN A 144 -25.51 -2.89 0.57
CA ASN A 144 -26.45 -4.01 0.64
C ASN A 144 -27.13 -4.14 2.01
N GLN A 145 -26.44 -3.79 3.10
CA GLN A 145 -26.96 -3.97 4.46
C GLN A 145 -27.69 -2.71 5.00
N PHE A 146 -27.20 -1.52 4.67
CA PHE A 146 -27.65 -0.26 5.28
C PHE A 146 -28.06 0.81 4.25
N GLY A 147 -27.80 0.59 2.96
CA GLY A 147 -27.83 1.64 1.94
C GLY A 147 -26.76 2.71 2.20
N LYS A 148 -27.05 3.96 1.83
CA LYS A 148 -26.19 5.13 2.10
C LYS A 148 -26.59 5.88 3.38
N LYS A 149 -26.93 5.15 4.44
CA LYS A 149 -27.38 5.74 5.71
C LYS A 149 -26.26 5.71 6.74
N ASN A 150 -26.16 6.75 7.57
CA ASN A 150 -25.29 6.73 8.73
C ASN A 150 -25.74 5.64 9.73
N ILE A 151 -24.77 5.00 10.38
CA ILE A 151 -25.00 3.98 11.40
C ILE A 151 -24.21 4.31 12.68
N SER A 152 -24.62 3.70 13.79
CA SER A 152 -23.88 3.81 15.05
C SER A 152 -22.53 3.08 14.99
N TYR A 153 -21.57 3.50 15.81
CA TYR A 153 -20.28 2.80 15.97
C TYR A 153 -20.43 1.33 16.38
N LYS A 154 -21.48 0.99 17.15
CA LYS A 154 -21.78 -0.39 17.51
C LYS A 154 -22.15 -1.23 16.29
N GLN A 155 -23.01 -0.70 15.42
CA GLN A 155 -23.37 -1.35 14.16
C GLN A 155 -22.18 -1.44 13.21
N LEU A 156 -21.35 -0.39 13.14
CA LEU A 156 -20.13 -0.40 12.33
C LEU A 156 -19.18 -1.52 12.78
N ASN A 157 -18.95 -1.66 14.09
CA ASN A 157 -18.12 -2.75 14.61
C ASN A 157 -18.68 -4.12 14.21
N VAL A 158 -19.98 -4.36 14.42
CA VAL A 158 -20.62 -5.63 14.04
C VAL A 158 -20.51 -5.88 12.53
N PHE A 159 -20.69 -4.85 11.71
CA PHE A 159 -20.51 -4.94 10.27
C PHE A 159 -19.08 -5.35 9.90
N LEU A 160 -18.07 -4.65 10.41
CA LEU A 160 -16.66 -4.92 10.10
C LEU A 160 -16.24 -6.32 10.57
N MET A 161 -16.69 -6.77 11.74
CA MET A 161 -16.45 -8.11 12.27
C MET A 161 -17.04 -9.23 11.39
N ASN A 162 -17.99 -8.94 10.49
CA ASN A 162 -18.60 -9.92 9.58
C ASN A 162 -18.24 -9.66 8.11
N SER A 163 -17.26 -8.77 7.85
CA SER A 163 -16.96 -8.26 6.52
C SER A 163 -15.84 -9.02 5.81
N TRP A 164 -15.61 -8.66 4.55
CA TRP A 164 -14.42 -9.08 3.80
C TRP A 164 -13.11 -8.71 4.53
N LEU A 165 -13.07 -7.56 5.21
CA LEU A 165 -11.91 -7.11 5.97
C LEU A 165 -11.54 -8.11 7.07
N GLU A 166 -12.51 -8.56 7.86
CA GLU A 166 -12.26 -9.54 8.93
C GLU A 166 -11.75 -10.87 8.38
N LYS A 167 -12.21 -11.31 7.20
CA LYS A 167 -11.66 -12.52 6.58
C LYS A 167 -10.16 -12.38 6.30
N LYS A 168 -9.72 -11.21 5.83
CA LYS A 168 -8.30 -10.93 5.54
C LYS A 168 -7.48 -10.76 6.80
N VAL A 169 -7.94 -9.91 7.72
CA VAL A 169 -7.26 -9.64 9.00
C VAL A 169 -7.23 -10.89 9.89
N GLY A 170 -8.34 -11.61 10.01
CA GLY A 170 -8.41 -12.86 10.78
C GLY A 170 -7.44 -13.92 10.24
N THR A 171 -7.34 -14.07 8.91
CA THR A 171 -6.32 -14.95 8.31
C THR A 171 -4.90 -14.53 8.69
N PHE A 172 -4.61 -13.23 8.63
CA PHE A 172 -3.31 -12.70 9.06
C PHE A 172 -3.04 -12.93 10.55
N LEU A 173 -4.03 -12.70 11.44
CA LEU A 173 -3.86 -12.86 12.89
C LEU A 173 -3.75 -14.32 13.32
N ASN A 174 -4.38 -15.24 12.58
CA ASN A 174 -4.33 -16.68 12.89
C ASN A 174 -2.92 -17.25 12.86
N GLN A 175 -1.98 -16.67 12.10
CA GLN A 175 -0.57 -17.10 12.12
C GLN A 175 0.10 -16.89 13.49
N PHE A 176 -0.46 -16.01 14.32
CA PHE A 176 -0.02 -15.74 15.70
C PHE A 176 -0.99 -16.34 16.74
N THR A 177 -1.91 -17.24 16.32
CA THR A 177 -2.98 -17.78 17.19
C THR A 177 -3.84 -16.68 17.83
N LYS A 178 -4.06 -15.57 17.09
CA LYS A 178 -4.82 -14.42 17.57
C LYS A 178 -6.10 -14.20 16.77
N SER A 179 -7.04 -13.49 17.38
CA SER A 179 -8.32 -13.13 16.75
C SER A 179 -8.68 -11.68 17.04
N THR A 180 -9.47 -11.09 16.13
CA THR A 180 -9.98 -9.74 16.32
C THR A 180 -10.99 -9.68 17.46
N ARG A 181 -10.81 -8.75 18.40
CA ARG A 181 -11.79 -8.41 19.43
C ARG A 181 -12.85 -7.44 18.91
N ARG A 182 -12.40 -6.38 18.24
CA ARG A 182 -13.26 -5.35 17.64
C ARG A 182 -12.51 -4.49 16.63
N TYR A 183 -13.28 -3.86 15.77
CA TYR A 183 -12.83 -2.78 14.90
C TYR A 183 -13.25 -1.41 15.44
N ALA A 184 -12.50 -0.38 15.06
CA ALA A 184 -12.91 1.01 15.21
C ALA A 184 -12.39 1.86 14.04
N ILE A 185 -13.21 2.82 13.61
CA ILE A 185 -12.80 3.85 12.66
C ILE A 185 -13.10 5.18 13.32
N GLU A 186 -12.06 5.95 13.67
CA GLU A 186 -12.26 7.26 14.30
C GLU A 186 -12.86 8.25 13.31
N LYS A 187 -13.83 9.05 13.76
CA LYS A 187 -14.60 10.02 12.95
C LYS A 187 -15.23 9.37 11.72
N PHE A 188 -15.82 8.18 11.93
CA PHE A 188 -16.51 7.44 10.89
C PHE A 188 -17.59 8.29 10.21
N HIS A 189 -17.59 8.28 8.87
CA HIS A 189 -18.63 8.81 8.03
C HIS A 189 -18.62 8.13 6.65
N LEU A 190 -19.67 8.36 5.86
CA LEU A 190 -19.69 7.99 4.45
C LEU A 190 -19.12 9.15 3.63
N LEU A 191 -18.10 8.86 2.82
CA LEU A 191 -17.48 9.82 1.92
C LEU A 191 -17.99 9.58 0.50
N GLU A 192 -18.62 10.57 -0.11
CA GLU A 192 -19.06 10.52 -1.51
C GLU A 192 -17.90 10.72 -2.49
N LYS A 193 -18.00 10.09 -3.67
CA LYS A 193 -16.93 10.03 -4.67
C LYS A 193 -16.48 11.42 -5.16
N GLU A 194 -17.37 12.41 -5.17
CA GLU A 194 -16.99 13.79 -5.57
C GLU A 194 -15.88 14.37 -4.66
N ASN A 195 -15.77 13.88 -3.42
CA ASN A 195 -14.79 14.37 -2.44
C ASN A 195 -13.50 13.53 -2.41
N TYR A 196 -13.39 12.44 -3.17
CA TYR A 196 -12.21 11.54 -3.10
C TYR A 196 -10.91 12.23 -3.47
N LYS A 197 -10.96 13.17 -4.41
CA LYS A 197 -9.79 13.93 -4.86
C LYS A 197 -9.18 14.82 -3.75
N GLN A 198 -9.91 15.08 -2.66
CA GLN A 198 -9.34 15.78 -1.50
C GLN A 198 -8.36 14.90 -0.70
N TYR A 199 -8.49 13.57 -0.81
CA TYR A 199 -7.68 12.60 -0.08
C TYR A 199 -6.66 11.90 -0.99
N ILE A 200 -7.08 11.55 -2.21
CA ILE A 200 -6.29 10.78 -3.18
C ILE A 200 -6.26 11.50 -4.55
N PRO A 201 -5.66 12.71 -4.63
CA PRO A 201 -5.79 13.61 -5.79
C PRO A 201 -5.28 13.00 -7.10
N ASN A 202 -4.20 12.22 -7.03
CA ASN A 202 -3.50 11.69 -8.21
C ASN A 202 -3.95 10.28 -8.61
N SER A 203 -4.97 9.71 -7.96
CA SER A 203 -5.42 8.34 -8.22
C SER A 203 -6.46 8.27 -9.32
N ASP A 204 -6.44 7.20 -10.10
CA ASP A 204 -7.55 6.84 -10.98
C ASP A 204 -8.74 6.37 -10.14
N LEU A 205 -9.88 7.03 -10.31
CA LEU A 205 -11.10 6.79 -9.54
C LEU A 205 -12.15 6.02 -10.35
N SER A 206 -11.85 5.60 -11.57
CA SER A 206 -12.78 4.88 -12.47
C SER A 206 -13.51 3.75 -11.74
N ASP A 207 -12.75 2.84 -11.13
CA ASP A 207 -13.27 1.64 -10.45
C ASP A 207 -13.63 1.86 -8.97
N TYR A 208 -13.49 3.08 -8.45
CA TYR A 208 -13.90 3.37 -7.08
C TYR A 208 -15.43 3.46 -6.97
N PRO A 209 -16.04 2.99 -5.86
CA PRO A 209 -17.49 3.05 -5.66
C PRO A 209 -17.99 4.51 -5.55
N SER A 210 -19.31 4.71 -5.66
CA SER A 210 -19.92 6.04 -5.56
C SER A 210 -19.80 6.67 -4.17
N PHE A 211 -19.59 5.86 -3.14
CA PHE A 211 -19.31 6.30 -1.78
C PHE A 211 -18.46 5.23 -1.06
N THR A 212 -17.84 5.61 0.07
CA THR A 212 -17.08 4.66 0.90
C THR A 212 -17.17 4.97 2.39
N ILE A 213 -16.92 3.95 3.20
CA ILE A 213 -16.65 4.09 4.63
C ILE A 213 -15.32 4.86 4.79
N HIS A 214 -15.34 5.97 5.51
CA HIS A 214 -14.17 6.81 5.71
C HIS A 214 -14.01 7.23 7.17
N GLY A 215 -12.84 7.76 7.51
CA GLY A 215 -12.43 8.19 8.84
C GLY A 215 -10.91 8.34 8.94
N MET A 216 -10.37 8.44 10.15
CA MET A 216 -8.93 8.66 10.38
C MET A 216 -8.06 7.41 10.20
N GLY A 217 -8.65 6.24 9.97
CA GLY A 217 -7.94 4.97 9.86
C GLY A 217 -8.76 3.82 10.43
N VAL A 218 -8.33 2.60 10.13
CA VAL A 218 -8.96 1.38 10.65
C VAL A 218 -8.11 0.81 11.77
N SER A 219 -8.68 0.79 12.97
CA SER A 219 -8.09 0.17 14.15
C SER A 219 -8.62 -1.25 14.34
N VAL A 220 -7.72 -2.20 14.55
CA VAL A 220 -8.03 -3.58 14.91
C VAL A 220 -7.53 -3.80 16.34
N ILE A 221 -8.44 -4.06 17.26
CA ILE A 221 -8.11 -4.42 18.64
C ILE A 221 -8.15 -5.93 18.72
N ILE A 222 -7.09 -6.55 19.21
CA ILE A 222 -6.89 -8.00 19.19
C ILE A 222 -7.23 -8.57 20.57
N ASN A 223 -7.72 -9.82 20.61
CA ASN A 223 -7.87 -10.55 21.87
C ASN A 223 -6.49 -10.89 22.45
N GLU A 224 -6.39 -10.87 23.78
CA GLU A 224 -5.18 -11.29 24.50
C GLU A 224 -4.93 -12.79 24.29
#